data_AF-A0A960M0E0-F1
#
_entry.id   AF-A0A960M0E0-F1
#
_cell.length_a   1.000
_cell.length_b   1.000
_cell.length_c   1.000
_cell.angle_alpha   90.00
_cell.angle_beta   90.00
_cell.angle_gamma   90.00
#
_symmetry.space_group_name_H-M   'P 1'
#
loop_
_entity.id
_entity.type
_entity.pdbx_description
1 polymer ?
#
loop_
_entity_poly.entity_id
_entity_poly.type
_entity_poly.pdbx_seq_one_letter_code
_entity_poly.pdbx_strand_id
1 'polypeptide(L)' 'MIWKITVLLGLVCAVVFVALSFHFARTHAEALPSRVGAPPADFPAPMESVILTTEDGIKLHGWYAAPPGS' A
#
# COMPACT_ATOMS: atom_id res chain seq x y z
N MET A 1 -39.19 6.85 -28.17
CA MET A 1 -37.84 7.46 -28.33
C MET A 1 -37.18 7.79 -26.98
N ILE A 2 -37.92 8.41 -26.05
CA ILE A 2 -37.45 8.80 -24.70
C ILE A 2 -36.87 7.64 -23.88
N TRP A 3 -37.50 6.47 -23.88
CA TRP A 3 -37.03 5.28 -23.12
C TRP A 3 -35.60 4.85 -23.48
N LYS A 4 -35.23 4.89 -24.77
CA LYS A 4 -33.87 4.50 -25.21
C LYS A 4 -32.81 5.47 -24.69
N ILE A 5 -33.15 6.75 -24.59
CA ILE A 5 -32.27 7.80 -24.08
C ILE A 5 -32.03 7.61 -22.58
N THR A 6 -33.07 7.29 -21.82
CA THR A 6 -32.96 7.03 -20.38
C THR A 6 -32.08 5.81 -20.08
N VAL A 7 -32.23 4.74 -20.86
CA VAL A 7 -31.41 3.53 -20.72
C VAL A 7 -29.94 3.80 -21.07
N LEU A 8 -29.68 4.53 -22.15
CA LEU A 8 -28.32 4.96 -22.52
C LEU A 8 -27.68 5.83 -21.42
N LEU A 9 -28.44 6.79 -20.87
CA LEU A 9 -27.97 7.67 -19.81
C LEU A 9 -27.61 6.86 -18.55
N GLY A 10 -28.47 5.93 -18.14
CA GLY A 10 -28.20 5.07 -16.99
C GLY A 10 -26.94 4.22 -17.17
N LEU A 11 -26.72 3.70 -18.39
CA LEU A 11 -25.53 2.92 -18.71
C LEU A 11 -24.25 3.76 -18.63
N VAL A 12 -24.27 4.98 -19.16
CA VAL A 12 -23.14 5.91 -19.05
C VAL A 12 -22.85 6.25 -17.58
N CYS A 13 -23.88 6.56 -16.79
CA CYS A 13 -23.71 6.83 -15.37
C CYS A 13 -23.11 5.64 -14.61
N ALA A 14 -23.52 4.40 -14.93
CA ALA A 14 -22.97 3.21 -14.30
C ALA A 14 -21.48 3.01 -14.63
N VAL A 15 -21.08 3.20 -15.89
CA VAL A 15 -19.66 3.10 -16.30
C VAL A 15 -18.81 4.17 -15.62
N VAL A 16 -19.31 5.41 -15.56
CA VAL A 16 -18.63 6.51 -14.87
C VAL A 16 -18.48 6.22 -13.38
N PHE A 17 -19.51 5.69 -12.74
CA PHE A 17 -19.47 5.31 -11.33
C PHE A 17 -18.39 4.26 -11.06
N VAL A 18 -18.34 3.17 -11.85
CA VAL A 18 -17.33 2.12 -11.70
C VAL A 18 -15.92 2.66 -11.91
N ALA A 19 -15.71 3.50 -12.93
CA ALA A 19 -14.41 4.11 -13.20
C ALA A 19 -13.95 5.01 -12.04
N LEU A 20 -14.86 5.83 -11.49
CA LEU A 20 -14.58 6.67 -10.34
C LEU A 20 -14.30 5.85 -9.08
N SER A 21 -15.06 4.79 -8.81
CA SER A 21 -14.80 3.90 -7.68
C SER A 21 -13.44 3.23 -7.77
N PHE A 22 -13.04 2.78 -8.96
CA PHE A 22 -11.72 2.18 -9.17
C PHE A 22 -10.60 3.21 -9.01
N HIS A 23 -10.79 4.42 -9.54
CA HIS A 23 -9.83 5.52 -9.36
C HIS A 23 -9.67 5.87 -7.88
N PHE A 24 -10.78 6.03 -7.16
CA PHE A 24 -10.77 6.38 -5.75
C PHE A 24 -10.19 5.27 -4.87
N ALA A 25 -10.50 4.01 -5.18
CA ALA A 25 -9.86 2.86 -4.53
C ALA A 25 -8.35 2.86 -4.80
N ARG A 26 -7.91 3.16 -6.02
CA ARG A 26 -6.47 3.22 -6.32
C ARG A 26 -5.77 4.38 -5.60
N THR A 27 -6.39 5.55 -5.53
CA THR A 27 -5.76 6.74 -4.93
C THR A 27 -5.86 6.78 -3.40
N HIS A 28 -6.88 6.16 -2.82
CA HIS A 28 -7.13 6.19 -1.37
C HIS A 28 -6.99 4.83 -0.67
N ALA A 29 -6.98 3.72 -1.42
CA ALA A 29 -6.63 2.39 -0.91
C ALA A 29 -5.18 1.99 -1.24
N GLU A 30 -4.34 2.94 -1.68
CA GLU A 30 -3.00 3.04 -1.09
C GLU A 30 -3.23 3.25 0.41
N ALA A 31 -3.52 2.15 1.11
CA ALA A 31 -3.23 2.03 2.51
C ALA A 31 -1.81 2.54 2.59
N LEU A 32 -1.64 3.76 3.15
CA LEU A 32 -0.32 4.20 3.55
C LEU A 32 0.28 2.96 4.21
N PRO A 33 1.49 2.53 3.85
CA PRO A 33 2.18 1.56 4.65
C PRO A 33 2.21 2.18 6.03
N SER A 34 1.23 1.81 6.85
CA SER A 34 1.26 2.05 8.27
C SER A 34 2.61 1.49 8.61
N ARG A 35 3.40 2.27 9.35
CA ARG A 35 4.62 1.75 9.96
C ARG A 35 4.13 0.67 10.94
N VAL A 36 3.76 -0.49 10.42
CA VAL A 36 3.36 -1.67 11.18
C VAL A 36 4.69 -2.20 11.67
N GLY A 37 5.06 -1.68 12.82
CA GLY A 37 6.37 -1.86 13.41
C GLY A 37 6.58 -0.74 14.41
N ALA A 38 6.83 -1.10 15.66
CA ALA A 38 7.35 -0.16 16.63
C ALA A 38 8.69 0.39 16.09
N PRO A 39 8.99 1.68 16.21
CA PRO A 39 10.32 2.18 15.90
C PRO A 39 11.38 1.36 16.66
N PRO A 40 12.60 1.20 16.11
CA PRO A 40 13.67 0.43 16.76
C PRO A 40 13.98 0.88 18.20
N ALA A 41 13.64 2.13 18.56
CA ALA A 41 13.76 2.67 19.91
C ALA A 41 12.81 2.02 20.94
N ASP A 42 11.73 1.38 20.51
CA ASP A 42 10.75 0.74 21.39
C ASP A 42 11.15 -0.70 21.76
N PHE A 43 12.21 -1.24 21.16
CA PHE A 43 12.70 -2.58 21.46
C PHE A 43 13.74 -2.55 22.58
N PRO A 44 13.71 -3.54 23.50
CA PRO A 44 14.62 -3.59 24.64
C PRO A 44 16.08 -3.91 24.27
N ALA A 45 16.35 -4.26 23.02
CA ALA A 45 17.67 -4.63 22.52
C ALA A 45 18.19 -3.58 21.53
N PRO A 46 19.52 -3.32 21.48
CA PRO A 46 20.09 -2.42 20.50
C PRO A 46 19.82 -2.95 19.08
N MET A 47 19.17 -2.13 18.26
CA MET A 47 18.86 -2.43 16.87
C MET A 47 19.68 -1.54 15.94
N GLU A 48 20.33 -2.14 14.94
CA GLU A 48 21.04 -1.43 13.89
C GLU A 48 20.23 -1.46 12.59
N SER A 49 20.12 -0.32 11.91
CA SER A 49 19.48 -0.26 10.60
C SER A 49 20.39 -0.86 9.54
N VAL A 50 19.92 -1.88 8.83
CA VAL A 50 20.70 -2.57 7.79
C VAL A 50 19.97 -2.55 6.45
N ILE A 51 20.76 -2.51 5.37
CA ILE A 51 20.27 -2.62 4.00
C ILE A 51 20.88 -3.89 3.43
N LEU A 52 20.05 -4.89 3.17
CA LEU A 52 20.45 -6.16 2.56
C LEU A 52 20.18 -6.07 1.06
N THR A 53 21.15 -6.48 0.25
CA THR A 53 20.96 -6.60 -1.20
C THR A 53 20.80 -8.06 -1.54
N THR A 54 19.68 -8.40 -2.15
CA THR A 54 19.36 -9.75 -2.64
C THR A 54 20.14 -10.07 -3.91
N GLU A 55 20.18 -11.35 -4.29
CA GLU A 55 20.88 -11.83 -5.49
C GLU A 55 20.32 -11.24 -6.80
N ASP A 56 19.02 -10.92 -6.82
CA ASP A 56 18.32 -10.25 -7.91
C ASP A 56 18.40 -8.72 -7.85
N GLY A 57 19.19 -8.16 -6.92
CA GLY A 57 19.49 -6.74 -6.82
C GLY A 57 18.43 -5.90 -6.09
N ILE A 58 17.44 -6.54 -5.46
CA ILE A 58 16.44 -5.86 -4.63
C ILE A 58 17.07 -5.46 -3.29
N LYS A 59 16.89 -4.20 -2.90
CA LYS A 59 17.31 -3.67 -1.58
C LYS A 59 16.21 -3.88 -0.55
N LEU A 60 16.52 -4.64 0.49
CA LEU A 60 15.65 -4.89 1.63
C LEU A 60 16.12 -4.05 2.83
N HIS A 61 15.22 -3.24 3.37
CA HIS A 61 15.46 -2.41 4.55
C HIS A 61 14.96 -3.14 5.79
N GLY A 62 15.78 -3.22 6.84
CA GLY A 62 15.39 -3.86 8.09
C GLY A 62 16.23 -3.42 9.27
N TRP A 63 15.98 -4.08 10.41
CA TRP A 63 16.73 -3.88 11.65
C TRP A 63 17.41 -5.19 12.05
N TYR A 64 18.69 -5.11 12.37
CA TYR A 64 19.46 -6.22 12.91
C TYR A 64 19.47 -6.12 14.44
N ALA A 65 19.00 -7.19 15.09
CA ALA A 65 19.08 -7.34 16.55
C ALA A 65 20.29 -8.23 16.88
N ALA A 66 21.31 -7.67 17.52
CA ALA A 66 22.46 -8.44 17.95
C ALA A 66 22.03 -9.45 19.04
N PRO A 67 22.54 -10.69 19.01
CA PRO A 67 22.28 -11.66 20.06
C PRO A 67 22.84 -11.15 21.40
N PRO A 68 22.18 -11.42 22.54
CA PRO A 68 22.69 -11.01 23.84
C PRO A 68 24.02 -11.73 24.12
N GLY A 69 25.11 -10.98 24.30
CA GLY A 69 26.43 -11.49 24.69
C GLY A 69 27.51 -11.54 23.60
N SER A 70 27.35 -10.82 22.49
CA SER A 70 28.42 -10.56 21.50
C SER A 70 29.40 -9.49 21.96
#